data_AF-A0A8H7VNY2-F1
#
_entry.id   AF-A0A8H7VNY2-F1
#
_cell.length_a   1.000
_cell.length_b   1.000
_cell.length_c   1.000
_cell.angle_alpha   90.00
_cell.angle_beta   90.00
_cell.angle_gamma   90.00
#
_symmetry.space_group_name_H-M   'P 1'
#
loop_
_entity.id
_entity.type
_entity.pdbx_description
1 polymer ?
#
loop_
_entity_poly.entity_id
_entity_poly.type
_entity_poly.pdbx_seq_one_letter_code
_entity_poly.pdbx_strand_id
1 'polypeptide(L)'
;MSSVSSLKVWKSPWKLRLATLESLSIYWNTNTRSLASLDEEKSHRIFKELIATKAHIPSEHQYILKPVSGTGRIKMNKKFGSDVPKVDATLLFDELSFVIDDEQYRDTILMVDLFHSYLKKQKYLHLHPGLGVTPKTEPLKYFQFAGNAVLSEIHDRNYRWTWDHFKKRRDDRLAYIDCYVSSELNRATPEQEEMLDELEHRLSYEDIRFYRSRAKSRLKREMAIL
;
A
#
# COMPACT_ATOMS: atom_id res chain seq x y z
N MET A 1 -24.40 19.24 -56.73
CA MET A 1 -24.98 18.51 -55.58
C MET A 1 -24.20 17.22 -55.38
N SER A 2 -23.34 17.14 -54.37
CA SER A 2 -22.90 15.88 -53.77
C SER A 2 -22.15 16.21 -52.48
N SER A 3 -22.88 16.14 -51.37
CA SER A 3 -22.40 16.38 -50.01
C SER A 3 -21.47 15.25 -49.57
N VAL A 4 -20.24 15.59 -49.17
CA VAL A 4 -19.33 14.67 -48.49
C VAL A 4 -19.69 14.69 -47.00
N SER A 5 -20.39 13.66 -46.54
CA SER A 5 -20.68 13.44 -45.12
C SER A 5 -19.40 13.01 -44.40
N SER A 6 -18.85 13.92 -43.59
CA SER A 6 -17.73 13.67 -42.68
C SER A 6 -18.12 12.64 -41.62
N LEU A 7 -17.45 11.48 -41.63
CA LEU A 7 -17.54 10.45 -40.59
C LEU A 7 -16.96 11.00 -39.28
N LYS A 8 -17.84 11.38 -38.35
CA LYS A 8 -17.48 11.64 -36.96
C LYS A 8 -16.94 10.35 -36.32
N VAL A 9 -15.61 10.27 -36.20
CA VAL A 9 -14.94 9.24 -35.41
C VAL A 9 -15.32 9.44 -33.93
N TRP A 10 -16.16 8.56 -33.40
CA TRP A 10 -16.48 8.51 -31.98
C TRP A 10 -15.22 8.10 -31.20
N LYS A 11 -14.55 9.05 -30.55
CA LYS A 11 -13.48 8.73 -29.58
C LYS A 11 -14.11 8.07 -28.36
N SER A 12 -13.92 6.77 -28.21
CA SER A 12 -14.35 6.03 -27.02
C SER A 12 -13.63 6.57 -25.76
N PRO A 13 -14.32 6.67 -24.61
CA PRO A 13 -13.71 7.14 -23.35
C PRO A 13 -12.72 6.14 -22.74
N TRP A 14 -12.63 4.94 -23.32
CA TRP A 14 -11.86 3.80 -22.87
C TRP A 14 -10.53 3.72 -23.60
N LYS A 15 -9.43 3.65 -22.84
CA LYS A 15 -8.12 3.30 -23.38
C LYS A 15 -7.91 1.79 -23.18
N LEU A 16 -7.91 1.04 -24.27
CA LEU A 16 -7.64 -0.39 -24.27
C LEU A 16 -6.14 -0.63 -24.43
N ARG A 17 -5.57 -1.53 -23.63
CA ARG A 17 -4.20 -2.03 -23.73
C ARG A 17 -4.23 -3.55 -23.69
N LEU A 18 -3.44 -4.17 -24.54
CA LEU A 18 -3.16 -5.60 -24.49
C LEU A 18 -1.75 -5.76 -23.91
N ALA A 19 -1.62 -6.59 -22.89
CA ALA A 19 -0.35 -6.99 -22.29
C ALA A 19 -0.17 -8.50 -22.51
N THR A 20 1.03 -8.92 -22.85
CA THR A 20 1.39 -10.34 -22.93
C THR A 20 2.42 -10.60 -21.84
N LEU A 21 2.17 -11.62 -21.04
CA LEU A 21 3.07 -12.04 -19.98
C LEU A 21 3.65 -13.39 -20.37
N GLU A 22 4.97 -13.48 -20.40
CA GLU A 22 5.67 -14.69 -20.79
C GLU A 22 6.45 -15.22 -19.59
N SER A 23 6.23 -16.50 -19.25
CA SER A 23 6.97 -17.23 -18.21
C SER A 23 7.01 -16.52 -16.84
N LEU A 24 5.91 -15.90 -16.42
CA LEU A 24 5.79 -15.38 -15.06
C LEU A 24 5.91 -16.53 -14.08
N SER A 25 6.89 -16.45 -13.21
CA SER A 25 7.08 -17.43 -12.14
C SER A 25 7.34 -16.71 -10.82
N ILE A 26 7.00 -17.38 -9.74
CA ILE A 26 7.33 -16.96 -8.38
C ILE A 26 8.03 -18.16 -7.76
N TYR A 27 9.24 -17.95 -7.25
CA TYR A 27 10.01 -19.00 -6.57
C TYR A 27 10.47 -18.49 -5.22
N TRP A 28 10.67 -19.44 -4.30
CA TRP A 28 11.29 -19.20 -3.02
C TRP A 28 12.24 -20.35 -2.71
N ASN A 29 13.52 -20.08 -2.88
CA ASN A 29 14.57 -21.02 -2.54
C ASN A 29 14.87 -20.96 -1.03
N THR A 30 14.69 -22.06 -0.29
CA THR A 30 14.93 -22.18 1.16
C THR A 30 16.42 -22.15 1.49
N ASN A 31 17.27 -22.60 0.56
CA ASN A 31 18.71 -22.59 0.71
C ASN A 31 19.40 -22.03 -0.54
N THR A 32 19.58 -20.71 -0.60
CA THR A 32 20.26 -20.04 -1.71
C THR A 32 21.55 -19.37 -1.28
N ARG A 33 22.55 -19.37 -2.16
CA ARG A 33 23.72 -18.51 -2.02
C ARG A 33 23.33 -17.09 -2.39
N SER A 34 23.84 -16.12 -1.64
CA SER A 34 23.63 -14.70 -1.95
C SER A 34 24.47 -14.31 -3.17
N LEU A 35 23.85 -13.62 -4.13
CA LEU A 35 24.57 -13.02 -5.25
C LEU A 35 25.31 -11.73 -4.85
N ALA A 36 24.97 -11.14 -3.70
CA ALA A 36 25.53 -9.85 -3.27
C ALA A 36 27.05 -9.90 -2.98
N SER A 37 27.60 -11.08 -2.71
CA SER A 37 29.04 -11.27 -2.45
C SER A 37 29.86 -11.51 -3.73
N LEU A 38 29.23 -11.56 -4.90
CA LEU A 38 29.88 -11.83 -6.17
C LEU A 38 30.17 -10.53 -6.93
N ASP A 39 31.19 -10.58 -7.79
CA ASP A 39 31.53 -9.51 -8.72
C ASP A 39 30.35 -9.18 -9.66
N GLU A 40 30.23 -7.91 -10.07
CA GLU A 40 29.05 -7.38 -10.76
C GLU A 40 28.77 -8.13 -12.09
N GLU A 41 29.81 -8.39 -12.87
CA GLU A 41 29.69 -9.11 -14.14
C GLU A 41 29.21 -10.55 -13.95
N LYS A 42 29.71 -11.22 -12.90
CA LYS A 42 29.31 -12.59 -12.55
C LYS A 42 27.88 -12.63 -12.04
N SER A 43 27.50 -11.68 -11.19
CA SER A 43 26.15 -11.53 -10.66
C SER A 43 25.13 -11.31 -11.77
N HIS A 44 25.42 -10.44 -12.74
CA HIS A 44 24.52 -10.19 -13.87
C HIS A 44 24.33 -11.42 -14.75
N ARG A 45 25.41 -12.18 -15.01
CA ARG A 45 25.34 -13.41 -15.79
C ARG A 45 24.47 -14.45 -15.08
N ILE A 46 24.76 -14.72 -13.81
CA ILE A 46 24.00 -15.69 -13.01
C ILE A 46 22.53 -15.26 -12.91
N PHE A 47 22.26 -13.97 -12.67
CA PHE A 47 20.89 -13.47 -12.61
C PHE A 47 20.12 -13.73 -13.92
N LYS A 48 20.74 -13.52 -15.08
CA LYS A 48 20.12 -13.83 -16.39
C LYS A 48 19.85 -15.32 -16.57
N GLU A 49 20.75 -16.18 -16.12
CA GLU A 49 20.60 -17.64 -16.20
C GLU A 49 19.44 -18.15 -15.32
N LEU A 50 19.17 -17.48 -14.20
CA LEU A 50 18.06 -17.79 -13.29
C LEU A 50 16.68 -17.32 -13.79
N ILE A 51 16.60 -16.51 -14.84
CA ILE A 51 15.32 -16.04 -15.37
C ILE A 51 14.69 -17.14 -16.22
N ALA A 52 13.50 -17.59 -15.82
CA ALA A 52 12.69 -18.50 -16.63
C ALA A 52 12.25 -17.83 -17.93
N THR A 53 12.41 -18.55 -19.04
CA THR A 53 11.96 -18.16 -20.38
C THR A 53 11.18 -19.31 -21.01
N LYS A 54 10.50 -19.05 -22.14
CA LYS A 54 9.79 -20.11 -22.89
C LYS A 54 10.72 -21.25 -23.33
N ALA A 55 11.99 -20.95 -23.57
CA ALA A 55 12.97 -21.92 -24.05
C ALA A 55 13.69 -22.65 -22.90
N HIS A 56 13.76 -22.04 -21.72
CA HIS A 56 14.52 -22.56 -20.60
C HIS A 56 13.84 -22.23 -19.27
N ILE A 57 13.48 -23.27 -18.53
CA ILE A 57 12.97 -23.17 -17.16
C ILE A 57 14.06 -23.72 -16.23
N PRO A 58 14.71 -22.87 -15.42
CA PRO A 58 15.74 -23.32 -14.48
C PRO A 58 15.16 -24.30 -13.46
N SER A 59 15.71 -25.50 -13.36
CA SER A 59 15.27 -26.52 -12.38
C SER A 59 15.76 -26.26 -10.96
N GLU A 60 16.67 -25.30 -10.77
CA GLU A 60 17.29 -24.97 -9.48
C GLU A 60 16.35 -24.17 -8.55
N HIS A 61 15.20 -23.72 -9.08
CA HIS A 61 14.23 -22.95 -8.31
C HIS A 61 13.16 -23.82 -7.68
N GLN A 62 12.88 -23.56 -6.41
CA GLN A 62 11.70 -24.06 -5.72
C GLN A 62 10.52 -23.13 -6.06
N TYR A 63 9.81 -23.46 -7.13
CA TYR A 63 8.71 -22.65 -7.64
C TYR A 63 7.47 -22.74 -6.76
N ILE A 64 6.99 -21.59 -6.27
CA ILE A 64 5.66 -21.44 -5.68
C ILE A 64 4.61 -21.35 -6.79
N LEU A 65 4.89 -20.56 -7.82
CA LEU A 65 4.13 -20.48 -9.06
C LEU A 65 5.05 -20.89 -10.19
N LYS A 66 4.73 -22.02 -10.84
CA LYS A 66 5.45 -22.46 -12.03
C LYS A 66 5.33 -21.42 -13.16
N PRO A 67 6.33 -21.31 -14.06
CA PRO A 67 6.27 -20.37 -15.17
C PRO A 67 4.97 -20.46 -15.97
N VAL A 68 4.17 -19.41 -15.89
CA VAL A 68 2.89 -19.28 -16.59
C VAL A 68 2.98 -18.18 -17.65
N SER A 69 2.41 -18.44 -18.81
CA SER A 69 2.22 -17.43 -19.84
C SER A 69 0.74 -17.06 -19.97
N GLY A 70 0.46 -15.84 -20.37
CA GLY A 70 -0.90 -15.35 -20.50
C GLY A 70 -1.02 -14.02 -21.20
N THR A 71 -2.25 -13.65 -21.50
CA THR A 71 -2.59 -12.36 -22.11
C THR A 71 -3.53 -11.58 -21.21
N GLY A 72 -3.24 -10.30 -21.00
CA GLY A 72 -4.01 -9.37 -20.21
C GLY A 72 -4.65 -8.30 -21.07
N ARG A 73 -5.97 -8.15 -20.99
CA ARG A 73 -6.72 -7.03 -21.58
C ARG A 73 -7.00 -6.02 -20.49
N ILE A 74 -6.40 -4.84 -20.59
CA ILE A 74 -6.55 -3.75 -19.61
C ILE A 74 -7.35 -2.63 -20.27
N LYS A 75 -8.51 -2.30 -19.70
CA LYS A 75 -9.31 -1.14 -20.07
C LYS A 75 -9.15 -0.07 -19.00
N MET A 76 -8.64 1.09 -19.39
CA MET A 76 -8.51 2.24 -18.49
C MET A 76 -9.57 3.28 -18.85
N ASN A 77 -10.33 3.70 -17.85
CA ASN A 77 -11.28 4.80 -17.98
C ASN A 77 -10.60 6.13 -17.63
N LYS A 78 -10.62 7.08 -18.56
CA LYS A 78 -10.09 8.43 -18.32
C LYS A 78 -11.03 9.31 -17.50
N LYS A 79 -12.33 9.01 -17.50
CA LYS A 79 -13.36 9.70 -16.71
C LYS A 79 -13.93 8.72 -15.70
N PHE A 80 -13.22 8.55 -14.57
CA PHE A 80 -13.65 7.66 -13.51
C PHE A 80 -14.52 8.42 -12.48
N GLY A 81 -15.59 7.78 -12.01
CA GLY A 81 -16.55 8.29 -11.03
C GLY A 81 -16.92 7.19 -10.03
N SER A 82 -17.96 7.39 -9.21
CA SER A 82 -18.39 6.39 -8.20
C SER A 82 -18.89 5.08 -8.81
N ASP A 83 -19.38 5.12 -10.05
CA ASP A 83 -20.17 4.04 -10.66
C ASP A 83 -19.37 3.19 -11.66
N VAL A 84 -18.18 3.67 -12.07
CA VAL A 84 -17.37 3.00 -13.10
C VAL A 84 -15.92 2.84 -12.62
N PRO A 85 -15.37 1.61 -12.60
CA PRO A 85 -13.99 1.38 -12.18
C PRO A 85 -13.01 2.08 -13.12
N LYS A 86 -11.96 2.67 -12.52
CA LYS A 86 -10.90 3.35 -13.28
C LYS A 86 -10.11 2.38 -14.17
N VAL A 87 -9.97 1.14 -13.73
CA VAL A 87 -9.23 0.08 -14.42
C VAL A 87 -10.06 -1.19 -14.37
N ASP A 88 -10.32 -1.77 -15.53
CA ASP A 88 -10.90 -3.10 -15.72
C ASP A 88 -9.83 -3.96 -16.39
N ALA A 89 -9.39 -5.03 -15.73
CA ALA A 89 -8.33 -5.91 -16.23
C ALA A 89 -8.84 -7.35 -16.30
N THR A 90 -8.81 -7.93 -17.50
CA THR A 90 -9.11 -9.34 -17.75
C THR A 90 -7.81 -10.06 -18.08
N LEU A 91 -7.43 -11.06 -17.30
CA LEU A 91 -6.24 -11.86 -17.52
C LEU A 91 -6.65 -13.27 -17.97
N LEU A 92 -5.99 -13.77 -19.02
CA LEU A 92 -6.19 -15.09 -19.59
C LEU A 92 -4.86 -15.85 -19.49
N PHE A 93 -4.83 -16.93 -18.72
CA PHE A 93 -3.65 -17.78 -18.53
C PHE A 93 -3.97 -19.19 -19.00
N ASP A 94 -2.95 -19.92 -19.46
CA ASP A 94 -3.12 -21.31 -19.95
C ASP A 94 -3.34 -22.28 -18.78
N GLU A 95 -2.40 -22.32 -17.82
CA GLU A 95 -2.49 -23.13 -16.59
C GLU A 95 -1.77 -22.41 -15.44
N LEU A 96 -2.39 -22.39 -14.26
CA LEU A 96 -1.77 -21.89 -13.02
C LEU A 96 -1.47 -23.06 -12.09
N SER A 97 -0.20 -23.47 -12.01
CA SER A 97 0.23 -24.51 -11.09
C SER A 97 0.93 -23.88 -9.87
N PHE A 98 0.27 -23.96 -8.72
CA PHE A 98 0.84 -23.56 -7.43
C PHE A 98 1.36 -24.80 -6.69
N VAL A 99 2.60 -24.75 -6.22
CA VAL A 99 3.25 -25.84 -5.49
C VAL A 99 3.95 -25.26 -4.27
N ILE A 100 3.81 -25.89 -3.12
CA ILE A 100 4.58 -25.54 -1.92
C ILE A 100 5.18 -26.83 -1.41
N ASP A 101 6.50 -26.85 -1.24
CA ASP A 101 7.19 -27.98 -0.62
C ASP A 101 7.23 -27.87 0.92
N ASP A 102 7.60 -28.96 1.59
CA ASP A 102 7.58 -29.03 3.06
C ASP A 102 8.54 -28.02 3.72
N GLU A 103 9.68 -27.73 3.09
CA GLU A 103 10.64 -26.76 3.60
C GLU A 103 10.11 -25.33 3.48
N GLN A 104 9.56 -24.98 2.31
CA GLN A 104 8.92 -23.70 2.06
C GLN A 104 7.75 -23.47 3.02
N TYR A 105 6.95 -24.50 3.28
CA TYR A 105 5.84 -24.39 4.23
C TYR A 105 6.33 -24.02 5.64
N ARG A 106 7.35 -24.75 6.14
CA ARG A 106 7.97 -24.45 7.45
C ARG A 106 8.54 -23.04 7.49
N ASP A 107 9.28 -22.65 6.46
CA ASP A 107 9.93 -21.34 6.40
C ASP A 107 8.90 -20.21 6.26
N THR A 108 7.76 -20.45 5.62
CA THR A 108 6.62 -19.51 5.56
C THR A 108 6.08 -19.21 6.95
N ILE A 109 5.88 -20.22 7.78
CA ILE A 109 5.39 -20.03 9.15
C ILE A 109 6.40 -19.19 9.95
N LEU A 110 7.69 -19.54 9.87
CA LEU A 110 8.76 -18.80 10.55
C LEU A 110 8.83 -17.33 10.07
N MET A 111 8.67 -17.10 8.77
CA MET A 111 8.65 -15.77 8.18
C MET A 111 7.46 -14.95 8.69
N VAL A 112 6.25 -15.54 8.76
CA VAL A 112 5.06 -14.87 9.30
C VAL A 112 5.26 -14.48 10.76
N ASP A 113 5.83 -15.37 11.57
CA ASP A 113 6.16 -15.08 12.98
C ASP A 113 7.20 -13.96 13.11
N LEU A 114 8.20 -13.96 12.23
CA LEU A 114 9.22 -12.91 12.16
C LEU A 114 8.60 -11.56 11.78
N PHE A 115 7.72 -11.53 10.77
CA PHE A 115 7.01 -10.31 10.36
C PHE A 115 6.11 -9.78 11.47
N HIS A 116 5.36 -10.65 12.14
CA HIS A 116 4.54 -10.25 13.28
C HIS A 116 5.38 -9.65 14.40
N SER A 117 6.51 -10.27 14.71
CA SER A 117 7.47 -9.77 15.70
C SER A 117 8.10 -8.44 15.28
N TYR A 118 8.43 -8.28 13.99
CA TYR A 118 8.97 -7.05 13.43
C TYR A 118 7.97 -5.90 13.49
N LEU A 119 6.72 -6.13 13.08
CA LEU A 119 5.66 -5.12 13.15
C LEU A 119 5.39 -4.68 14.59
N LYS A 120 5.39 -5.61 15.55
CA LYS A 120 5.33 -5.29 16.98
C LYS A 120 6.54 -4.46 17.42
N LYS A 121 7.76 -4.87 17.05
CA LYS A 121 8.98 -4.13 17.39
C LYS A 121 8.95 -2.71 16.84
N GLN A 122 8.49 -2.52 15.60
CA GLN A 122 8.33 -1.21 14.98
C GLN A 122 7.32 -0.34 15.73
N LYS A 123 6.16 -0.92 16.10
CA LYS A 123 5.12 -0.21 16.89
C LYS A 123 5.69 0.35 18.20
N TYR A 124 6.47 -0.43 18.94
CA TYR A 124 7.00 -0.04 20.25
C TYR A 124 8.42 0.54 20.21
N LEU A 125 8.98 0.80 19.02
CA LEU A 125 10.35 1.27 18.88
C LEU A 125 10.60 2.60 19.61
N HIS A 126 9.59 3.48 19.63
CA HIS A 126 9.63 4.77 20.32
C HIS A 126 9.73 4.64 21.86
N LEU A 127 9.34 3.49 22.43
CA LEU A 127 9.48 3.20 23.86
C LEU A 127 10.80 2.46 24.17
N HIS A 128 11.53 2.02 23.14
CA HIS A 128 12.74 1.23 23.32
C HIS A 128 13.82 2.04 24.04
N PRO A 129 14.51 1.49 25.05
CA PRO A 129 15.47 2.21 25.89
C PRO A 129 16.82 2.58 25.20
N GLY A 130 16.85 2.65 23.87
CA GLY A 130 18.05 2.96 23.08
C GLY A 130 18.80 1.75 22.48
N LEU A 131 19.72 2.02 21.56
CA LEU A 131 20.56 1.00 20.91
C LEU A 131 21.62 0.50 21.91
N GLY A 132 21.70 -0.82 22.12
CA GLY A 132 22.67 -1.45 23.04
C GLY A 132 22.10 -1.86 24.40
N VAL A 133 20.89 -1.42 24.73
CA VAL A 133 20.16 -1.94 25.90
C VAL A 133 19.56 -3.30 25.57
N THR A 134 20.01 -4.32 26.30
CA THR A 134 19.53 -5.69 26.21
C THR A 134 19.04 -6.15 27.58
N PRO A 135 18.24 -7.23 27.66
CA PRO A 135 17.85 -7.81 28.93
C PRO A 135 19.03 -8.18 29.85
N LYS A 136 20.21 -8.43 29.26
CA LYS A 136 21.43 -8.79 30.00
C LYS A 136 22.23 -7.57 30.48
N THR A 137 22.20 -6.46 29.74
CA THR A 137 22.97 -5.26 30.09
C THR A 137 22.21 -4.37 31.06
N GLU A 138 20.93 -4.08 30.79
CA GLU A 138 20.09 -3.24 31.65
C GLU A 138 18.68 -3.83 31.82
N PRO A 139 18.51 -4.85 32.68
CA PRO A 139 17.25 -5.57 32.82
C PRO A 139 16.09 -4.70 33.28
N LEU A 140 16.33 -3.72 34.17
CA LEU A 140 15.29 -2.84 34.69
C LEU A 140 14.69 -1.93 33.61
N LYS A 141 15.53 -1.30 32.78
CA LYS A 141 15.06 -0.46 31.66
C LYS A 141 14.30 -1.30 30.63
N TYR A 142 14.77 -2.52 30.38
CA TYR A 142 14.08 -3.44 29.46
C TYR A 142 12.72 -3.90 30.02
N PHE A 143 12.62 -4.13 31.32
CA PHE A 143 11.35 -4.47 31.99
C PHE A 143 10.37 -3.29 31.98
N GLN A 144 10.84 -2.07 32.26
CA GLN A 144 10.04 -0.85 32.13
C GLN A 144 9.52 -0.66 30.71
N PHE A 145 10.36 -0.89 29.69
CA PHE A 145 9.96 -0.89 28.29
C PHE A 145 8.83 -1.89 28.02
N ALA A 146 8.98 -3.14 28.46
CA ALA A 146 7.96 -4.17 28.29
C ALA A 146 6.63 -3.78 28.98
N GLY A 147 6.71 -3.23 30.19
CA GLY A 147 5.54 -2.71 30.91
C GLY A 147 4.86 -1.55 30.17
N ASN A 148 5.63 -0.57 29.72
CA ASN A 148 5.12 0.59 28.98
C ASN A 148 4.53 0.19 27.63
N ALA A 149 5.07 -0.82 26.95
CA ALA A 149 4.51 -1.34 25.70
C ALA A 149 3.09 -1.92 25.90
N VAL A 150 2.86 -2.63 27.01
CA VAL A 150 1.52 -3.16 27.34
C VAL A 150 0.60 -2.04 27.85
N LEU A 151 1.10 -1.17 28.73
CA LEU A 151 0.32 -0.08 29.31
C LEU A 151 -0.09 0.96 28.28
N SER A 152 0.77 1.30 27.31
CA SER A 152 0.46 2.26 26.25
C SER A 152 -0.77 1.82 25.43
N GLU A 153 -0.90 0.53 25.13
CA GLU A 153 -2.05 0.03 24.39
C GLU A 153 -3.35 0.10 25.21
N ILE A 154 -3.28 -0.20 26.51
CA ILE A 154 -4.43 -0.06 27.40
C ILE A 154 -4.79 1.42 27.57
N HIS A 155 -3.78 2.28 27.73
CA HIS A 155 -3.96 3.72 27.86
C HIS A 155 -4.58 4.31 26.60
N ASP A 156 -4.07 3.99 25.42
CA ASP A 156 -4.63 4.44 24.14
C ASP A 156 -6.07 3.95 23.96
N ARG A 157 -6.34 2.68 24.28
CA ARG A 157 -7.69 2.12 24.20
C ARG A 157 -8.64 2.85 25.14
N ASN A 158 -8.23 3.11 26.37
CA ASN A 158 -9.05 3.82 27.35
C ASN A 158 -9.22 5.30 26.98
N TYR A 159 -8.14 5.96 26.53
CA TYR A 159 -8.15 7.36 26.08
C TYR A 159 -9.12 7.55 24.93
N ARG A 160 -9.18 6.62 23.97
CA ARG A 160 -10.16 6.66 22.85
C ARG A 160 -11.62 6.74 23.31
N TRP A 161 -11.93 6.28 24.51
CA TRP A 161 -13.27 6.32 25.11
C TRP A 161 -13.48 7.50 26.07
N THR A 162 -12.50 8.38 26.22
CA THR A 162 -12.66 9.58 27.04
C THR A 162 -13.40 10.68 26.29
N TRP A 163 -14.12 11.51 27.04
CA TRP A 163 -14.75 12.71 26.50
C TRP A 163 -13.75 13.69 25.89
N ASP A 164 -12.52 13.75 26.41
CA ASP A 164 -11.45 14.56 25.85
C ASP A 164 -11.09 14.12 24.43
N HIS A 165 -10.89 12.82 24.21
CA HIS A 165 -10.62 12.29 22.88
C HIS A 165 -11.78 12.55 21.91
N PHE A 166 -13.03 12.35 22.34
CA PHE A 166 -14.20 12.65 21.51
C PHE A 166 -14.31 14.14 21.16
N LYS A 167 -14.04 15.02 22.14
CA LYS A 167 -14.02 16.46 21.94
C LYS A 167 -12.93 16.87 20.94
N LYS A 168 -11.69 16.42 21.15
CA LYS A 168 -10.57 16.67 20.22
C LYS A 168 -10.88 16.19 18.81
N ARG A 169 -11.40 14.97 18.66
CA ARG A 169 -11.77 14.41 17.34
C ARG A 169 -12.90 15.20 16.66
N ARG A 170 -13.86 15.73 17.43
CA ARG A 170 -14.89 16.63 16.90
C ARG A 170 -14.27 17.95 16.44
N ASP A 171 -13.43 18.55 17.26
CA ASP A 171 -12.83 19.87 17.00
C ASP A 171 -11.88 19.79 15.81
N ASP A 172 -11.02 18.77 15.73
CA ASP A 172 -10.18 18.46 14.57
C ASP A 172 -11.01 18.29 13.29
N ARG A 173 -12.15 17.58 13.37
CA ARG A 173 -13.04 17.39 12.21
C ARG A 173 -13.64 18.71 11.73
N LEU A 174 -14.10 19.57 12.65
CA LEU A 174 -14.68 20.85 12.30
C LEU A 174 -13.62 21.75 11.64
N ALA A 175 -12.45 21.88 12.27
CA ALA A 175 -11.33 22.64 11.74
C ALA A 175 -10.89 22.12 10.36
N TYR A 176 -10.76 20.80 10.20
CA TYR A 176 -10.39 20.20 8.91
C TYR A 176 -11.42 20.52 7.82
N ILE A 177 -12.71 20.35 8.10
CA ILE A 177 -13.76 20.61 7.12
C ILE A 177 -13.75 22.10 6.71
N ASP A 178 -13.63 23.01 7.67
CA ASP A 178 -13.62 24.45 7.41
C ASP A 178 -12.40 24.86 6.57
N CYS A 179 -11.20 24.40 6.92
CA CYS A 179 -9.97 24.72 6.18
C CYS A 179 -9.99 24.09 4.77
N TYR A 180 -10.41 22.83 4.66
CA TYR A 180 -10.49 22.12 3.37
C TYR A 180 -11.51 22.75 2.42
N VAL A 181 -12.70 23.12 2.92
CA VAL A 181 -13.72 23.81 2.11
C VAL A 181 -13.20 25.17 1.63
N SER A 182 -12.58 25.94 2.53
CA SER A 182 -12.04 27.26 2.20
C SER A 182 -10.92 27.18 1.17
N SER A 183 -10.04 26.17 1.28
CA SER A 183 -8.96 25.93 0.33
C SER A 183 -9.51 25.56 -1.05
N GLU A 184 -10.47 24.63 -1.15
CA GLU A 184 -11.08 24.22 -2.42
C GLU A 184 -11.87 25.34 -3.12
N LEU A 185 -12.38 26.32 -2.36
CA LEU A 185 -13.04 27.52 -2.90
C LEU A 185 -12.06 28.64 -3.27
N ASN A 186 -10.75 28.45 -3.09
CA ASN A 186 -9.70 29.48 -3.21
C ASN A 186 -9.98 30.71 -2.32
N ARG A 187 -10.50 30.47 -1.10
CA ARG A 187 -10.82 31.49 -0.09
C ARG A 187 -10.05 31.30 1.22
N ALA A 188 -9.14 30.32 1.27
CA ALA A 188 -8.36 30.03 2.47
C ALA A 188 -7.40 31.17 2.78
N THR A 189 -7.26 31.48 4.07
CA THR A 189 -6.15 32.31 4.56
C THR A 189 -4.87 31.48 4.67
N PRO A 190 -3.67 32.10 4.65
CA PRO A 190 -2.41 31.37 4.83
C PRO A 190 -2.39 30.51 6.11
N GLU A 191 -2.97 31.02 7.20
CA GLU A 191 -3.11 30.30 8.48
C GLU A 191 -3.98 29.05 8.36
N GLN A 192 -5.03 29.09 7.52
CA GLN A 192 -5.89 27.92 7.28
C GLN A 192 -5.21 26.87 6.42
N GLU A 193 -4.35 27.27 5.48
CA GLU A 193 -3.55 26.35 4.68
C GLU A 193 -2.49 25.64 5.54
N GLU A 194 -1.81 26.37 6.41
CA GLU A 194 -0.86 25.80 7.38
C GLU A 194 -1.55 24.84 8.35
N MET A 195 -2.69 25.25 8.93
CA MET A 195 -3.50 24.40 9.80
C MET A 195 -3.98 23.12 9.08
N LEU A 196 -4.36 23.23 7.80
CA LEU A 196 -4.75 22.07 7.00
C LEU A 196 -3.58 21.10 6.83
N ASP A 197 -2.38 21.61 6.54
CA ASP A 197 -1.19 20.78 6.39
C ASP A 197 -0.80 20.09 7.70
N GLU A 198 -0.83 20.81 8.84
CA GLU A 198 -0.60 20.21 10.16
C GLU A 198 -1.62 19.13 10.49
N LEU A 199 -2.89 19.36 10.16
CA LEU A 199 -3.96 18.37 10.35
C LEU A 199 -3.73 17.14 9.46
N GLU A 200 -3.30 17.29 8.21
CA GLU A 200 -3.01 16.16 7.31
C GLU A 200 -1.80 15.35 7.75
N HIS A 201 -0.80 15.98 8.36
CA HIS A 201 0.34 15.28 8.95
C HIS A 201 -0.04 14.49 10.22
N ARG A 202 -0.93 15.04 11.05
CA ARG A 202 -1.29 14.45 12.35
C ARG A 202 -2.41 13.42 12.29
N LEU A 203 -3.40 13.61 11.40
CA LEU A 203 -4.58 12.76 11.33
C LEU A 203 -4.29 11.42 10.65
N SER A 204 -5.04 10.40 11.04
CA SER A 204 -4.97 9.09 10.37
C SER A 204 -5.56 9.16 8.96
N TYR A 205 -5.10 8.26 8.08
CA TYR A 205 -5.64 8.14 6.72
C TYR A 205 -7.18 7.93 6.71
N GLU A 206 -7.69 7.14 7.65
CA GLU A 206 -9.13 6.88 7.79
C GLU A 206 -9.89 8.17 8.12
N ASP A 207 -9.34 8.99 9.01
CA ASP A 207 -9.93 10.26 9.42
C ASP A 207 -9.93 11.27 8.28
N ILE A 208 -8.80 11.42 7.59
CA ILE A 208 -8.69 12.31 6.42
C ILE A 208 -9.71 11.90 5.35
N ARG A 209 -9.79 10.61 5.04
CA ARG A 209 -10.78 10.09 4.08
C ARG A 209 -12.21 10.39 4.52
N PHE A 210 -12.53 10.17 5.80
CA PHE A 210 -13.84 10.44 6.34
C PHE A 210 -14.17 11.95 6.34
N TYR A 211 -13.25 12.80 6.76
CA TYR A 211 -13.44 14.25 6.82
C TYR A 211 -13.57 14.85 5.42
N ARG A 212 -12.74 14.44 4.45
CA ARG A 212 -12.90 14.84 3.04
C ARG A 212 -14.26 14.43 2.46
N SER A 213 -14.79 13.28 2.84
CA SER A 213 -16.14 12.86 2.40
C SER A 213 -17.24 13.81 2.90
N ARG A 214 -17.11 14.28 4.15
CA ARG A 214 -18.03 15.27 4.75
C ARG A 214 -17.82 16.66 4.15
N ALA A 215 -16.58 17.08 3.97
CA ALA A 215 -16.22 18.37 3.38
C ALA A 215 -16.74 18.49 1.94
N LYS A 216 -16.59 17.45 1.10
CA LYS A 216 -17.15 17.40 -0.26
C LYS A 216 -18.68 17.57 -0.27
N SER A 217 -19.36 17.02 0.72
CA SER A 217 -20.82 17.17 0.84
C SER A 217 -21.21 18.63 1.18
N ARG A 218 -20.41 19.32 2.00
CA ARG A 218 -20.58 20.75 2.31
C ARG A 218 -20.22 21.64 1.12
N LEU A 219 -19.09 21.39 0.45
CA LEU A 219 -18.67 22.09 -0.76
C LEU A 219 -19.76 22.10 -1.84
N LYS A 220 -20.40 20.95 -2.09
CA LYS A 220 -21.52 20.87 -3.04
C LYS A 220 -22.69 21.76 -2.67
N ARG A 221 -22.99 21.93 -1.37
CA ARG A 221 -24.08 22.79 -0.91
C ARG A 221 -23.72 24.26 -1.06
N GLU A 222 -22.49 24.66 -0.73
CA GLU A 222 -22.03 26.05 -0.86
C GLU A 222 -21.88 26.47 -2.33
N MET A 223 -21.36 25.59 -3.18
CA MET A 223 -21.30 25.83 -4.64
C MET A 223 -22.67 25.90 -5.31
N ALA A 224 -23.72 25.31 -4.72
CA ALA A 224 -25.08 25.43 -5.26
C ALA A 224 -25.76 26.75 -4.87
N ILE A 225 -25.19 27.49 -3.92
CA ILE A 225 -25.71 28.77 -3.41
C ILE A 225 -24.96 29.96 -4.05
N LEU A 226 -23.73 29.74 -4.54
CA LEU A 226 -22.91 30.70 -5.29
C LEU A 226 -23.26 30.71 -6.77
#